data_AF-A0A2T3FN35-F1
#
_entry.id   AF-A0A2T3FN35-F1
#
_cell.length_a   1.000
_cell.length_b   1.000
_cell.length_c   1.000
_cell.angle_alpha   90.00
_cell.angle_beta   90.00
_cell.angle_gamma   90.00
#
_symmetry.space_group_name_H-M   'P 1'
#
loop_
_entity.id
_entity.type
_entity.pdbx_description
1 polymer ?
#
loop_
_entity_poly.entity_id
_entity_poly.type
_entity_poly.pdbx_seq_one_letter_code
_entity_poly.pdbx_strand_id
1 'polypeptide(L)'
;MERVYIDKSNMDIDFIHGKANKDLEIEKNNMVLGIDEFLPAEKQNINVEFVEFKKFYQRIYKETGCKYKNWVDEIKSEHSLYVKKIAKANFLYDEAMICKNCKKHNLYIFGHSLDVTDGDILRDLILNDNVSTTIFYHNKENMGKQITNLVKVVGENELIGRTGGSTRTIKFKLQKN
;
A
#
# COMPACT_ATOMS: atom_id res chain seq x y z
N MET A 1 10.18 3.08 -24.76
CA MET A 1 8.84 2.53 -25.06
C MET A 1 8.06 2.46 -23.77
N GLU A 2 6.91 3.14 -23.71
CA GLU A 2 5.94 2.98 -22.61
C GLU A 2 5.42 1.53 -22.70
N ARG A 3 5.79 0.66 -21.76
CA ARG A 3 5.13 -0.67 -21.64
C ARG A 3 3.75 -0.41 -21.03
N VAL A 4 2.80 -0.07 -21.90
CA VAL A 4 1.44 0.24 -21.49
C VAL A 4 0.73 -1.08 -21.18
N TYR A 5 0.72 -1.46 -19.90
CA TYR A 5 -0.14 -2.55 -19.39
C TYR A 5 -1.62 -2.13 -19.29
N ILE A 6 -2.03 -1.05 -19.97
CA ILE A 6 -3.21 -0.25 -19.63
C ILE A 6 -4.01 0.10 -20.88
N ASP A 7 -5.23 -0.41 -20.99
CA ASP A 7 -6.24 0.21 -21.85
C ASP A 7 -6.63 1.55 -21.21
N LYS A 8 -6.13 2.65 -21.79
CA LYS A 8 -6.14 4.00 -21.19
C LYS A 8 -7.55 4.60 -21.00
N SER A 9 -8.60 3.89 -21.41
CA SER A 9 -9.94 4.45 -21.49
C SER A 9 -10.71 4.49 -20.16
N ASN A 10 -10.32 3.76 -19.10
CA ASN A 10 -11.12 3.67 -17.87
C ASN A 10 -10.37 3.38 -16.55
N MET A 11 -9.05 3.57 -16.48
CA MET A 11 -8.28 3.31 -15.25
C MET A 11 -7.80 4.61 -14.59
N ASP A 12 -8.20 4.78 -13.33
CA ASP A 12 -7.66 5.80 -12.44
C ASP A 12 -6.28 5.36 -11.93
N ILE A 13 -5.24 6.15 -12.26
CA ILE A 13 -3.85 5.84 -11.93
C ILE A 13 -3.29 6.97 -11.05
N ASP A 14 -2.52 6.61 -10.03
CA ASP A 14 -1.75 7.54 -9.22
C ASP A 14 -0.24 7.26 -9.40
N PHE A 15 0.50 8.26 -9.87
CA PHE A 15 1.93 8.12 -10.21
C PHE A 15 2.82 8.52 -9.02
N ILE A 16 2.69 7.80 -7.90
CA ILE A 16 3.35 8.11 -6.62
C ILE A 16 4.88 8.22 -6.67
N HIS A 17 5.53 7.70 -7.72
CA HIS A 17 6.98 7.80 -7.93
C HIS A 17 7.36 8.69 -9.11
N GLY A 18 6.41 9.50 -9.60
CA GLY A 18 6.55 10.25 -10.83
C GLY A 18 6.34 9.39 -12.07
N LYS A 19 6.46 10.04 -13.23
CA LYS A 19 6.32 9.39 -14.53
C LYS A 19 7.55 9.69 -15.37
N ALA A 20 8.23 8.64 -15.82
CA ALA A 20 9.29 8.80 -16.81
C ALA A 20 8.67 9.31 -18.12
N ASN A 21 9.05 10.52 -18.51
CA ASN A 21 8.61 11.14 -19.76
C ASN A 21 9.84 11.64 -20.52
N LYS A 22 10.06 11.07 -21.71
CA LYS A 22 11.19 11.41 -22.59
C LYS A 22 11.11 12.83 -23.16
N ASP A 23 9.93 13.44 -23.13
CA ASP A 23 9.67 14.75 -23.71
C ASP A 23 9.73 15.88 -22.67
N LEU A 24 10.03 15.57 -21.39
CA LEU A 24 10.21 16.56 -20.32
C LEU A 24 11.69 16.94 -20.16
N GLU A 25 11.93 18.23 -19.91
CA GLU A 25 13.22 18.75 -19.46
C GLU A 25 13.58 18.19 -18.08
N ILE A 26 14.89 18.15 -17.78
CA ILE A 26 15.40 17.61 -16.51
C ILE A 26 14.80 18.36 -15.32
N GLU A 27 14.62 19.69 -15.41
CA GLU A 27 14.02 20.46 -14.31
C GLU A 27 12.55 20.12 -14.07
N LYS A 28 11.85 19.55 -15.05
CA LYS A 28 10.45 19.11 -14.94
C LYS A 28 10.33 17.64 -14.53
N ASN A 29 11.43 16.99 -14.17
CA ASN A 29 11.45 15.59 -13.79
C ASN A 29 10.86 15.37 -12.37
N ASN A 30 9.68 14.75 -12.33
CA ASN A 30 8.99 14.44 -11.10
C ASN A 30 9.32 13.04 -10.52
N MET A 31 10.33 12.33 -11.02
CA MET A 31 10.70 11.02 -10.50
C MET A 31 11.11 11.08 -9.02
N VAL A 32 10.62 10.14 -8.21
CA VAL A 32 10.95 9.97 -6.79
C VAL A 32 11.84 8.74 -6.64
N LEU A 33 13.04 8.95 -6.10
CA LEU A 33 14.07 7.91 -5.96
C LEU A 33 14.55 7.75 -4.50
N GLY A 34 13.87 8.40 -3.57
CA GLY A 34 14.29 8.53 -2.18
C GLY A 34 14.70 7.22 -1.50
N ILE A 35 15.56 7.37 -0.50
CA ILE A 35 16.17 6.30 0.30
C ILE A 35 15.51 6.21 1.67
N ASP A 36 15.82 5.13 2.40
CA ASP A 36 15.32 4.93 3.76
C ASP A 36 16.04 5.82 4.78
N GLU A 37 15.39 6.05 5.91
CA GLU A 37 15.99 6.75 7.04
C GLU A 37 16.93 5.81 7.82
N PHE A 38 18.22 6.10 7.77
CA PHE A 38 19.24 5.29 8.45
C PHE A 38 19.54 5.78 9.87
N LEU A 39 19.04 6.96 10.27
CA LEU A 39 19.26 7.46 11.62
C LEU A 39 18.42 6.69 12.65
N PRO A 40 18.97 6.43 13.85
CA PRO A 40 18.19 5.90 14.97
C PRO A 40 17.00 6.82 15.30
N ALA A 41 15.86 6.26 15.72
CA ALA A 41 14.61 7.00 15.96
C ALA A 41 14.78 8.28 16.81
N GLU A 42 15.67 8.22 17.81
CA GLU A 42 16.00 9.35 18.69
C GLU A 42 16.64 10.54 17.97
N LYS A 43 17.29 10.31 16.83
CA LYS A 43 18.01 11.32 16.03
C LYS A 43 17.24 11.78 14.80
N GLN A 44 16.23 11.05 14.36
CA GLN A 44 15.47 11.34 13.13
C GLN A 44 14.75 12.69 13.17
N ASN A 45 14.25 13.09 14.34
CA ASN A 45 13.54 14.36 14.52
C ASN A 45 14.47 15.53 14.92
N ILE A 46 15.76 15.25 15.09
CA ILE A 46 16.79 16.25 15.44
C ILE A 46 17.56 16.63 14.17
N ASN A 47 17.97 15.64 13.38
CA ASN A 47 18.76 15.84 12.18
C ASN A 47 17.88 15.81 10.93
N VAL A 48 17.23 16.94 10.64
CA VAL A 48 16.32 17.09 9.49
C VAL A 48 17.02 17.27 8.15
N GLU A 49 18.35 17.43 8.14
CA GLU A 49 19.15 17.68 6.93
C GLU A 49 18.96 16.59 5.85
N PHE A 50 18.67 15.36 6.26
CA PHE A 50 18.49 14.23 5.34
C PHE A 50 17.04 14.00 4.90
N VAL A 51 16.10 14.85 5.34
CA VAL A 51 14.67 14.67 5.02
C VAL A 51 14.40 14.74 3.52
N GLU A 52 15.20 15.53 2.77
CA GLU A 52 15.06 15.69 1.32
C GLU A 52 15.29 14.40 0.53
N PHE A 53 16.06 13.46 1.10
CA PHE A 53 16.30 12.16 0.50
C PHE A 53 15.17 11.17 0.75
N LYS A 54 14.19 11.51 1.61
CA LYS A 54 13.06 10.63 1.88
C LYS A 54 12.01 10.72 0.78
N LYS A 55 11.43 9.58 0.41
CA LYS A 55 10.41 9.53 -0.64
C LYS A 55 9.19 10.40 -0.33
N PHE A 56 8.71 10.45 0.92
CA PHE A 56 7.55 11.29 1.25
C PHE A 56 7.82 12.77 0.99
N TYR A 57 9.02 13.25 1.34
CA TYR A 57 9.42 14.63 1.08
C TYR A 57 9.45 14.89 -0.42
N GLN A 58 10.10 13.99 -1.17
CA GLN A 58 10.17 14.11 -2.64
C GLN A 58 8.79 14.09 -3.29
N ARG A 59 7.84 13.27 -2.81
CA ARG A 59 6.47 13.25 -3.31
C ARG A 59 5.75 14.59 -3.11
N ILE A 60 5.93 15.22 -1.95
CA ILE A 60 5.38 16.54 -1.65
C ILE A 60 6.06 17.59 -2.53
N TYR A 61 7.39 17.62 -2.53
CA TYR A 61 8.18 18.62 -3.24
C TYR A 61 8.01 18.56 -4.76
N LYS A 62 7.87 17.35 -5.33
CA LYS A 62 7.69 17.11 -6.77
C LYS A 62 6.23 16.95 -7.18
N GLU A 63 5.30 17.12 -6.25
CA GLU A 63 3.86 17.08 -6.48
C GLU A 63 3.41 15.83 -7.26
N THR A 64 3.96 14.66 -6.94
CA THR A 64 3.72 13.41 -7.69
C THR A 64 2.34 12.77 -7.47
N GLY A 65 1.39 13.54 -6.97
CA GLY A 65 0.04 13.08 -6.64
C GLY A 65 -0.04 12.34 -5.30
N CYS A 66 -1.26 12.32 -4.76
CA CYS A 66 -1.68 11.57 -3.59
C CYS A 66 -3.10 11.01 -3.76
N LYS A 67 -3.52 10.78 -5.01
CA LYS A 67 -4.88 10.34 -5.37
C LYS A 67 -5.26 9.05 -4.65
N TYR A 68 -4.30 8.18 -4.36
CA TYR A 68 -4.52 6.95 -3.58
C TYR A 68 -5.12 7.20 -2.20
N LYS A 69 -4.87 8.37 -1.59
CA LYS A 69 -5.48 8.73 -0.30
C LYS A 69 -7.00 8.79 -0.38
N ASN A 70 -7.55 9.28 -1.49
CA ASN A 70 -9.00 9.29 -1.71
C ASN A 70 -9.55 7.86 -1.75
N TRP A 71 -8.85 6.94 -2.41
CA TRP A 71 -9.23 5.52 -2.43
C TRP A 71 -9.19 4.91 -1.01
N VAL A 72 -8.18 5.24 -0.22
CA VAL A 72 -8.07 4.80 1.18
C VAL A 72 -9.23 5.35 2.02
N ASP A 73 -9.59 6.62 1.83
CA ASP A 73 -10.70 7.25 2.55
C ASP A 73 -12.05 6.61 2.17
N GLU A 74 -12.26 6.29 0.89
CA GLU A 74 -13.42 5.54 0.42
C GLU A 74 -13.49 4.15 1.07
N ILE A 75 -12.39 3.40 1.05
CA ILE A 75 -12.29 2.06 1.68
C ILE A 75 -12.66 2.13 3.16
N LYS A 76 -12.12 3.11 3.90
CA LYS A 76 -12.37 3.29 5.34
C LYS A 76 -13.79 3.75 5.62
N SER A 77 -14.32 4.68 4.81
CA SER A 77 -15.69 5.18 4.91
C SER A 77 -16.71 4.06 4.73
N GLU A 78 -16.53 3.24 3.69
CA GLU A 78 -17.40 2.10 3.41
C GLU A 78 -17.39 1.07 4.56
N HIS A 79 -16.21 0.81 5.12
CA HIS A 79 -16.07 -0.05 6.30
C HIS A 79 -16.77 0.56 7.53
N SER A 80 -16.57 1.84 7.81
CA SER A 80 -17.18 2.54 8.95
C SER A 80 -18.70 2.57 8.87
N LEU A 81 -19.26 2.88 7.70
CA LEU A 81 -20.70 2.88 7.45
C LEU A 81 -21.30 1.49 7.69
N TYR A 82 -20.58 0.45 7.28
CA TYR A 82 -20.97 -0.93 7.53
C TYR A 82 -21.01 -1.28 9.02
N VAL A 83 -19.93 -0.98 9.76
CA VAL A 83 -19.85 -1.19 11.21
C VAL A 83 -20.96 -0.44 11.95
N LYS A 84 -21.23 0.81 11.56
CA LYS A 84 -22.31 1.63 12.15
C LYS A 84 -23.70 1.05 11.87
N LYS A 85 -23.95 0.48 10.68
CA LYS A 85 -25.23 -0.19 10.36
C LYS A 85 -25.45 -1.40 11.26
N ILE A 86 -24.42 -2.21 11.49
CA ILE A 86 -24.50 -3.38 12.38
C ILE A 86 -24.73 -2.97 13.82
N ALA A 87 -23.95 -2.01 14.32
CA ALA A 87 -24.07 -1.52 15.70
C ALA A 87 -25.47 -0.95 16.00
N LYS A 88 -26.12 -0.31 15.02
CA LYS A 88 -27.49 0.18 15.15
C LYS A 88 -28.55 -0.93 15.07
N ALA A 89 -28.26 -2.05 14.42
CA ALA A 89 -29.21 -3.14 14.21
C ALA A 89 -29.39 -4.06 15.44
N ASN A 90 -28.47 -4.02 16.42
CA ASN A 90 -28.62 -4.55 17.78
C ASN A 90 -29.40 -5.88 17.94
N PHE A 91 -29.13 -6.94 17.16
CA PHE A 91 -29.70 -8.28 17.41
C PHE A 91 -28.86 -9.38 16.75
N LEU A 92 -28.29 -10.30 17.54
CA LEU A 92 -27.96 -11.69 17.17
C LEU A 92 -27.38 -11.94 15.76
N TYR A 93 -26.29 -11.28 15.37
CA TYR A 93 -25.55 -11.66 14.15
C TYR A 93 -24.15 -12.14 14.50
N ASP A 94 -23.87 -13.38 14.09
CA ASP A 94 -22.56 -14.04 14.18
C ASP A 94 -21.49 -13.23 13.41
N GLU A 95 -20.29 -13.08 13.97
CA GLU A 95 -19.12 -12.40 13.35
C GLU A 95 -18.82 -12.95 11.95
N ALA A 96 -19.08 -14.25 11.72
CA ALA A 96 -18.93 -14.88 10.41
C ALA A 96 -19.94 -14.37 9.37
N MET A 97 -21.16 -14.00 9.78
CA MET A 97 -22.20 -13.44 8.91
C MET A 97 -21.97 -11.95 8.64
N ILE A 98 -21.35 -11.25 9.60
CA ILE A 98 -20.87 -9.86 9.52
C ILE A 98 -19.76 -9.68 8.47
N CYS A 99 -18.97 -10.68 8.11
CA CYS A 99 -17.96 -10.53 7.05
C CYS A 99 -18.56 -10.45 5.63
N LYS A 100 -19.80 -10.94 5.42
CA LYS A 100 -20.37 -11.20 4.09
C LYS A 100 -20.94 -9.97 3.36
N ASN A 101 -21.40 -8.95 4.07
CA ASN A 101 -22.09 -7.78 3.49
C ASN A 101 -21.26 -6.48 3.49
N CYS A 102 -20.03 -6.50 4.02
CA CYS A 102 -19.10 -5.38 3.89
C CYS A 102 -18.56 -5.35 2.46
N LYS A 103 -18.53 -4.19 1.80
CA LYS A 103 -17.89 -4.05 0.48
C LYS A 103 -16.40 -4.38 0.63
N LYS A 104 -15.99 -5.45 -0.05
CA LYS A 104 -14.61 -5.94 -0.06
C LYS A 104 -13.87 -5.33 -1.25
N HIS A 105 -12.64 -4.93 -0.99
CA HIS A 105 -11.70 -4.41 -1.97
C HIS A 105 -10.58 -5.42 -2.20
N ASN A 106 -10.00 -5.42 -3.40
CA ASN A 106 -8.87 -6.28 -3.72
C ASN A 106 -7.66 -5.42 -4.03
N LEU A 107 -6.56 -5.67 -3.32
CA LEU A 107 -5.27 -5.04 -3.57
C LEU A 107 -4.35 -6.05 -4.23
N TYR A 108 -3.76 -5.70 -5.37
CA TYR A 108 -2.81 -6.54 -6.07
C TYR A 108 -1.46 -5.83 -6.13
N ILE A 109 -0.40 -6.50 -5.67
CA ILE A 109 0.95 -5.94 -5.64
C ILE A 109 1.86 -6.80 -6.52
N PHE A 110 2.43 -6.18 -7.56
CA PHE A 110 3.33 -6.82 -8.52
C PHE A 110 4.68 -6.10 -8.54
N GLY A 111 5.77 -6.85 -8.66
CA GLY A 111 7.11 -6.30 -8.89
C GLY A 111 7.64 -5.35 -7.80
N HIS A 112 6.92 -5.21 -6.69
CA HIS A 112 7.28 -4.30 -5.60
C HIS A 112 8.18 -5.00 -4.58
N SER A 113 9.13 -4.26 -4.02
CA SER A 113 10.04 -4.72 -2.96
C SER A 113 9.36 -4.81 -1.59
N LEU A 114 8.20 -4.17 -1.45
CA LEU A 114 7.45 -3.97 -0.18
C LEU A 114 8.29 -3.24 0.87
N ASP A 115 9.19 -2.37 0.41
CA ASP A 115 10.19 -1.73 1.23
C ASP A 115 9.61 -0.62 2.14
N VAL A 116 10.27 -0.41 3.28
CA VAL A 116 9.92 0.59 4.29
C VAL A 116 9.87 2.01 3.76
N THR A 117 10.61 2.31 2.69
CA THR A 117 10.58 3.62 2.01
C THR A 117 9.22 4.00 1.45
N ASP A 118 8.37 3.01 1.12
CA ASP A 118 6.97 3.21 0.71
C ASP A 118 5.99 2.72 1.79
N GLY A 119 6.49 2.57 3.02
CA GLY A 119 5.75 1.99 4.13
C GLY A 119 4.51 2.77 4.52
N ASP A 120 4.49 4.09 4.35
CA ASP A 120 3.32 4.94 4.59
C ASP A 120 2.16 4.57 3.66
N ILE A 121 2.45 4.42 2.36
CA ILE A 121 1.46 4.03 1.33
C ILE A 121 1.01 2.57 1.55
N LEU A 122 1.96 1.68 1.78
CA LEU A 122 1.68 0.25 1.96
C LEU A 122 0.83 0.00 3.21
N ARG A 123 1.15 0.65 4.34
CA ARG A 123 0.35 0.55 5.58
C ARG A 123 -1.08 1.02 5.34
N ASP A 124 -1.26 2.17 4.70
CA ASP A 124 -2.59 2.74 4.45
C ASP A 124 -3.50 1.85 3.61
N LEU A 125 -2.93 1.09 2.67
CA LEU A 125 -3.68 0.19 1.79
C LEU A 125 -3.88 -1.19 2.43
N ILE A 126 -2.83 -1.77 3.02
CA ILE A 126 -2.85 -3.15 3.52
C ILE A 126 -3.59 -3.28 4.85
N LEU A 127 -3.52 -2.29 5.74
CA LEU A 127 -4.08 -2.35 7.10
C LEU A 127 -5.57 -1.98 7.12
N ASN A 128 -6.37 -2.63 6.28
CA ASN A 128 -7.83 -2.50 6.25
C ASN A 128 -8.47 -3.89 6.17
N ASP A 129 -9.43 -4.18 7.04
CA ASP A 129 -10.03 -5.52 7.17
C ASP A 129 -11.04 -5.84 6.05
N ASN A 130 -11.46 -4.81 5.30
CA ASN A 130 -12.21 -4.96 4.07
C ASN A 130 -11.34 -5.02 2.81
N VAL A 131 -10.00 -5.07 2.93
CA VAL A 131 -9.07 -5.22 1.79
C VAL A 131 -8.47 -6.62 1.78
N SER A 132 -8.61 -7.33 0.65
CA SER A 132 -7.94 -8.60 0.38
C SER A 132 -6.70 -8.35 -0.50
N THR A 133 -5.52 -8.50 0.08
CA THR A 133 -4.23 -8.23 -0.56
C THR A 133 -3.62 -9.49 -1.15
N THR A 134 -3.30 -9.45 -2.44
CA THR A 134 -2.53 -10.48 -3.14
C THR A 134 -1.18 -9.93 -3.56
N ILE A 135 -0.11 -10.53 -3.04
CA ILE A 135 1.27 -10.16 -3.31
C ILE A 135 1.86 -11.19 -4.26
N PHE A 136 2.31 -10.73 -5.43
CA PHE A 136 2.92 -11.59 -6.43
C PHE A 136 4.44 -11.64 -6.26
N TYR A 137 4.98 -12.86 -6.34
CA TYR A 137 6.41 -13.13 -6.23
C TYR A 137 6.91 -13.93 -7.43
N HIS A 138 8.18 -13.72 -7.82
CA HIS A 138 8.78 -14.43 -8.97
C HIS A 138 9.35 -15.80 -8.60
N ASN A 139 9.91 -15.91 -7.41
CA ASN A 139 10.49 -17.14 -6.89
C ASN A 139 10.46 -17.13 -5.35
N LYS A 140 10.83 -18.24 -4.71
CA LYS A 140 10.77 -18.36 -3.25
C LYS A 140 11.75 -17.43 -2.52
N GLU A 141 12.89 -17.10 -3.12
CA GLU A 141 13.83 -16.14 -2.54
C GLU A 141 13.23 -14.72 -2.51
N ASN A 142 12.62 -14.30 -3.62
CA ASN A 142 11.90 -13.04 -3.72
C ASN A 142 10.71 -12.97 -2.75
N MET A 143 9.96 -14.07 -2.61
CA MET A 143 8.90 -14.18 -1.60
C MET A 143 9.43 -13.97 -0.19
N GLY A 144 10.58 -14.58 0.15
CA GLY A 144 11.22 -14.40 1.46
C GLY A 144 11.59 -12.94 1.73
N LYS A 145 12.22 -12.26 0.75
CA LYS A 145 12.54 -10.82 0.85
C LYS A 145 11.30 -9.96 1.03
N GLN A 146 10.24 -10.24 0.26
CA GLN A 146 8.95 -9.55 0.37
C GLN A 146 8.32 -9.73 1.76
N ILE A 147 8.38 -10.93 2.35
CA ILE A 147 7.91 -11.19 3.71
C ILE A 147 8.72 -10.37 4.71
N THR A 148 10.05 -10.41 4.65
CA THR A 148 10.93 -9.65 5.56
C THR A 148 10.65 -8.15 5.52
N ASN A 149 10.51 -7.58 4.33
CA ASN A 149 10.21 -6.17 4.19
C ASN A 149 8.80 -5.83 4.69
N LEU A 150 7.82 -6.69 4.40
CA LEU A 150 6.47 -6.51 4.89
C LEU A 150 6.41 -6.57 6.44
N VAL A 151 7.20 -7.44 7.10
CA VAL A 151 7.32 -7.43 8.57
C VAL A 151 7.79 -6.07 9.07
N LYS A 152 8.77 -5.43 8.41
CA LYS A 152 9.22 -4.08 8.79
C LYS A 152 8.13 -3.02 8.55
N VAL A 153 7.28 -3.22 7.54
CA VAL A 153 6.20 -2.31 7.14
C VAL A 153 4.92 -2.48 7.94
N VAL A 154 4.54 -3.66 8.45
CA VAL A 154 3.27 -3.81 9.19
C VAL A 154 3.45 -4.35 10.60
N GLY A 155 4.62 -4.89 10.94
CA GLY A 155 4.88 -5.60 12.18
C GLY A 155 4.60 -7.10 12.07
N GLU A 156 5.30 -7.89 12.87
CA GLU A 156 5.24 -9.35 12.84
C GLU A 156 3.86 -9.89 13.23
N ASN A 157 3.31 -9.44 14.36
CA ASN A 157 2.00 -9.88 14.85
C ASN A 157 0.88 -9.61 13.84
N GLU A 158 0.91 -8.42 13.22
CA GLU A 158 -0.06 -8.02 12.21
C GLU A 158 0.03 -8.90 10.96
N LEU A 159 1.26 -9.17 10.50
CA LEU A 159 1.47 -10.03 9.34
C LEU A 159 1.02 -11.47 9.59
N ILE A 160 1.30 -12.02 10.77
CA ILE A 160 0.84 -13.35 11.17
C ILE A 160 -0.70 -13.39 11.16
N GLY A 161 -1.36 -12.43 11.82
CA GLY A 161 -2.83 -12.37 11.87
C GLY A 161 -3.49 -12.22 10.50
N ARG A 162 -2.85 -11.49 9.57
CA ARG A 162 -3.37 -11.28 8.22
C ARG A 162 -3.04 -12.40 7.24
N THR A 163 -2.09 -13.28 7.54
CA THR A 163 -1.74 -14.42 6.68
C THR A 163 -2.31 -15.76 7.17
N GLY A 164 -2.59 -15.88 8.46
CA GLY A 164 -3.17 -17.06 9.09
C GLY A 164 -4.66 -16.92 9.45
N GLY A 165 -5.28 -18.04 9.83
CA GLY A 165 -6.62 -18.08 10.41
C GLY A 165 -7.79 -17.74 9.48
N SER A 166 -8.98 -17.59 10.07
CA SER A 166 -10.22 -17.21 9.39
C SER A 166 -10.27 -15.73 8.98
N THR A 167 -9.41 -14.90 9.57
CA THR A 167 -9.30 -13.44 9.33
C THR A 167 -8.27 -13.08 8.26
N ARG A 168 -7.73 -14.07 7.53
CA ARG A 168 -6.68 -13.86 6.53
C ARG A 168 -7.08 -12.84 5.46
N THR A 169 -6.33 -11.74 5.37
CA THR A 169 -6.46 -10.73 4.31
C THR A 169 -5.30 -10.72 3.32
N ILE A 170 -4.15 -11.33 3.63
CA ILE A 170 -2.95 -11.33 2.78
C ILE A 170 -2.70 -12.73 2.20
N LYS A 171 -2.41 -12.78 0.89
CA LYS A 171 -2.03 -14.01 0.17
C LYS A 171 -0.82 -13.75 -0.71
N PHE A 172 0.14 -14.68 -0.68
CA PHE A 172 1.26 -14.69 -1.61
C PHE A 172 0.96 -15.62 -2.78
N LYS A 173 1.23 -15.19 -4.00
CA LYS A 173 0.97 -15.96 -5.23
C LYS A 173 2.16 -15.90 -6.18
N LEU A 174 2.56 -17.06 -6.71
CA LEU A 174 3.59 -17.12 -7.74
C LEU A 174 3.08 -16.39 -9.00
N GLN A 175 3.88 -15.45 -9.50
CA GLN A 175 3.58 -14.73 -10.74
C GLN A 175 3.69 -15.70 -11.91
N LYS A 176 2.63 -15.80 -12.72
CA LYS A 176 2.66 -16.53 -13.99
C LYS A 176 3.19 -15.59 -15.06
N ASN A 177 4.10 -16.10 -15.89
CA ASN A 177 4.61 -15.42 -17.07
C ASN A 177 3.53 -15.36 -18.16
#